data_AF-A0A8J8AE59-F1
#
_entry.id   AF-A0A8J8AE59-F1
#
_cell.length_a   1.000
_cell.length_b   1.000
_cell.length_c   1.000
_cell.angle_alpha   90.00
_cell.angle_beta   90.00
_cell.angle_gamma   90.00
#
_symmetry.space_group_name_H-M   'P 1'
#
loop_
_entity.id
_entity.type
_entity.pdbx_description
1 polymer ?
#
loop_
_entity_poly.entity_id
_entity_poly.type
_entity_poly.pdbx_seq_one_letter_code
_entity_poly.pdbx_strand_id
1 'polypeptide(L)'
;YGIQQLIELIKTKNISSIDTLQNALPARVSREEWLNVGGQLLPVSSVNKLKQLIKTGKLSSWDAVHDYYTIEGNNYAEQKLKHALASFIEISKVNIKKIDKATLNSLLDEALVMQQWITENIFTSREKDYTNPFRKMLYNSDEEMNKVVGPLADNSFINQQKEELKAFTKEIAVLKKKLK
;
A
#
# COMPACT_ATOMS: atom_id res chain seq x y z
N TYR A 1 4.88 0.15 1.25
CA TYR A 1 3.57 -0.22 1.85
C TYR A 1 3.63 -0.58 3.34
N GLY A 2 4.78 -0.98 3.91
CA GLY A 2 4.93 -1.22 5.37
C GLY A 2 4.46 -0.06 6.25
N ILE A 3 5.06 1.13 6.10
CA ILE A 3 4.70 2.33 6.88
C ILE A 3 3.27 2.80 6.58
N GLN A 4 2.78 2.65 5.35
CA GLN A 4 1.38 2.97 5.00
C GLN A 4 0.40 2.11 5.80
N GLN A 5 0.66 0.80 5.92
CA GLN A 5 -0.17 -0.09 6.73
C GLN A 5 -0.04 0.20 8.23
N LEU A 6 1.12 0.65 8.69
CA LEU A 6 1.30 1.13 10.07
C LEU A 6 0.47 2.39 10.35
N ILE A 7 0.45 3.36 9.43
CA ILE A 7 -0.39 4.56 9.51
C ILE A 7 -1.88 4.18 9.53
N GLU A 8 -2.28 3.27 8.65
CA GLU A 8 -3.66 2.76 8.60
C GLU A 8 -4.08 2.09 9.93
N LEU A 9 -3.20 1.28 10.52
CA LEU A 9 -3.43 0.69 11.85
C LEU A 9 -3.64 1.76 12.93
N ILE A 10 -2.80 2.80 12.94
CA ILE A 10 -2.90 3.92 13.90
C ILE A 10 -4.26 4.62 13.78
N LYS A 11 -4.77 4.79 12.56
CA LYS A 11 -6.06 5.42 12.30
C LYS A 11 -7.22 4.53 12.73
N THR A 12 -7.25 3.30 12.25
CA THR A 12 -8.35 2.36 12.48
C THR A 12 -8.52 2.04 13.96
N LYS A 13 -7.41 1.95 14.71
CA LYS A 13 -7.43 1.74 16.17
C LYS A 13 -7.39 3.03 16.99
N ASN A 14 -7.44 4.20 16.34
CA ASN A 14 -7.39 5.52 16.96
C ASN A 14 -6.26 5.68 18.00
N ILE A 15 -5.07 5.17 17.68
CA ILE A 15 -3.92 5.11 18.58
C ILE A 15 -3.38 6.52 18.85
N SER A 16 -3.10 6.81 20.12
CA SER A 16 -2.65 8.13 20.59
C SER A 16 -1.34 8.13 21.38
N SER A 17 -0.77 6.96 21.68
CA SER A 17 0.52 6.86 22.36
C SER A 17 1.39 5.75 21.74
N ILE A 18 2.70 5.83 21.99
CA ILE A 18 3.64 4.80 21.52
C ILE A 18 3.39 3.47 22.23
N ASP A 19 3.08 3.48 23.52
CA ASP A 19 2.79 2.24 24.26
C ASP A 19 1.56 1.51 23.70
N THR A 20 0.51 2.26 23.35
CA THR A 20 -0.68 1.69 22.71
C THR A 20 -0.39 1.18 21.31
N LEU A 21 0.52 1.82 20.56
CA LEU A 21 1.02 1.32 19.30
C LEU A 21 1.77 -0.01 19.46
N GLN A 22 2.72 -0.07 20.39
CA GLN A 22 3.51 -1.27 20.69
C GLN A 22 2.62 -2.47 21.06
N ASN A 23 1.56 -2.23 21.82
CA ASN A 23 0.57 -3.26 22.19
C ASN A 23 -0.35 -3.67 21.03
N ALA A 24 -0.65 -2.75 20.12
CA ALA A 24 -1.52 -3.02 18.97
C ALA A 24 -0.81 -3.79 17.84
N LEU A 25 0.52 -3.83 17.86
CA LEU A 25 1.36 -4.50 16.87
C LEU A 25 1.34 -6.03 17.04
N PRO A 26 1.34 -6.79 15.94
CA PRO A 26 1.36 -8.24 15.99
C PRO A 26 2.60 -8.78 16.72
N ALA A 27 2.40 -9.80 17.56
CA ALA A 27 3.44 -10.30 18.46
C ALA A 27 4.63 -10.94 17.72
N ARG A 28 4.37 -11.61 16.60
CA ARG A 28 5.36 -12.18 15.70
C ARG A 28 4.81 -12.03 14.29
N VAL A 29 5.64 -11.52 13.40
CA VAL A 29 5.33 -11.46 11.98
C VAL A 29 6.39 -12.24 11.23
N SER A 30 5.95 -13.00 10.24
CA SER A 30 6.80 -13.69 9.28
C SER A 30 6.26 -13.37 7.91
N ARG A 31 7.16 -13.13 6.95
CA ARG A 31 6.72 -12.99 5.58
C ARG A 31 6.30 -14.38 5.08
N GLU A 32 5.22 -14.39 4.34
CA GLU A 32 4.68 -15.58 3.70
C GLU A 32 4.43 -15.24 2.24
N GLU A 33 4.53 -16.23 1.35
CA GLU A 33 4.16 -16.07 -0.05
C GLU A 33 2.64 -15.98 -0.22
N TRP A 34 2.21 -15.20 -1.22
CA TRP A 34 0.81 -15.00 -1.56
C TRP A 34 0.55 -15.42 -3.01
N LEU A 35 -0.61 -16.03 -3.24
CA LEU A 35 -1.06 -16.47 -4.56
C LEU A 35 -2.30 -15.66 -4.97
N ASN A 36 -2.37 -15.32 -6.26
CA ASN A 36 -3.60 -14.87 -6.86
C ASN A 36 -4.46 -16.08 -7.22
N VAL A 37 -5.63 -16.18 -6.61
CA VAL A 37 -6.61 -17.23 -6.87
C VAL A 37 -7.92 -16.59 -7.28
N GLY A 38 -8.20 -16.60 -8.60
CA GLY A 38 -9.43 -16.06 -9.15
C GLY A 38 -9.61 -14.55 -8.95
N GLY A 39 -8.52 -13.78 -8.82
CA GLY A 39 -8.56 -12.34 -8.57
C GLY A 39 -8.41 -11.95 -7.09
N GLN A 40 -8.49 -12.91 -6.17
CA GLN A 40 -8.23 -12.68 -4.74
C GLN A 40 -6.81 -13.09 -4.37
N LEU A 41 -6.11 -12.23 -3.61
CA LEU A 41 -4.80 -12.54 -3.06
C LEU A 41 -4.95 -13.27 -1.73
N LEU A 42 -4.36 -14.46 -1.63
CA LEU A 42 -4.42 -15.32 -0.45
C LEU A 42 -3.02 -15.81 -0.03
N PRO A 43 -2.72 -15.94 1.27
CA PRO A 43 -1.51 -16.62 1.73
C PRO A 43 -1.46 -18.08 1.25
N VAL A 44 -0.28 -18.57 0.93
CA VAL A 44 -0.06 -19.96 0.50
C VAL A 44 -0.62 -20.97 1.51
N SER A 45 -0.50 -20.71 2.81
CA SER A 45 -1.08 -21.52 3.88
C SER A 45 -2.61 -21.59 3.81
N SER A 46 -3.30 -20.46 3.59
CA SER A 46 -4.75 -20.43 3.39
C SER A 46 -5.17 -21.23 2.16
N VAL A 47 -4.44 -21.11 1.04
CA VAL A 47 -4.72 -21.87 -0.18
C VAL A 47 -4.50 -23.37 0.03
N ASN A 48 -3.44 -23.76 0.73
CA ASN A 48 -3.16 -25.17 1.04
C ASN A 48 -4.22 -25.75 1.98
N LYS A 49 -4.66 -24.98 2.97
CA LYS A 49 -5.76 -25.35 3.87
C LYS A 49 -7.06 -25.55 3.09
N LEU A 50 -7.42 -24.64 2.19
CA LEU A 50 -8.58 -24.78 1.32
C LEU A 50 -8.51 -26.08 0.49
N LYS A 51 -7.38 -26.32 -0.19
CA LYS A 51 -7.16 -27.56 -0.97
C LYS A 51 -7.32 -28.82 -0.11
N GLN A 52 -6.81 -28.80 1.12
CA GLN A 52 -6.94 -29.94 2.04
C GLN A 52 -8.39 -30.15 2.50
N LEU A 53 -9.12 -29.08 2.81
CA LEU A 53 -10.52 -29.15 3.22
C LEU A 53 -11.41 -29.72 2.10
N ILE A 54 -11.14 -29.36 0.85
CA ILE A 54 -11.80 -29.94 -0.33
C ILE A 54 -11.45 -31.44 -0.46
N LYS A 55 -10.15 -31.79 -0.42
CA LYS A 55 -9.69 -33.19 -0.54
C LYS A 55 -10.25 -34.11 0.55
N THR A 56 -10.47 -33.58 1.75
CA THR A 56 -11.00 -34.34 2.89
C THR A 56 -12.53 -34.38 2.94
N GLY A 57 -13.22 -33.73 1.99
CA GLY A 57 -14.68 -33.65 1.95
C GLY A 57 -15.30 -32.74 3.03
N LYS A 58 -14.47 -32.02 3.79
CA LYS A 58 -14.95 -31.04 4.80
C LYS A 58 -15.57 -29.80 4.16
N LEU A 59 -15.11 -29.45 2.96
CA LEU A 59 -15.81 -28.54 2.06
C LEU A 59 -16.28 -29.37 0.86
N SER A 60 -17.58 -29.62 0.78
CA SER A 60 -18.19 -30.53 -0.20
C SER A 60 -19.13 -29.83 -1.19
N SER A 61 -19.31 -28.51 -1.09
CA SER A 61 -20.14 -27.72 -2.00
C SER A 61 -19.41 -26.46 -2.47
N TRP A 62 -19.85 -25.92 -3.60
CA TRP A 62 -19.36 -24.63 -4.10
C TRP A 62 -19.68 -23.48 -3.16
N ASP A 63 -20.84 -23.49 -2.51
CA ASP A 63 -21.22 -22.48 -1.52
C ASP A 63 -20.23 -22.44 -0.35
N ALA A 64 -19.84 -23.61 0.16
CA ALA A 64 -18.85 -23.70 1.24
C ALA A 64 -17.46 -23.19 0.81
N VAL A 65 -17.10 -23.34 -0.47
CA VAL A 65 -15.89 -22.74 -1.03
C VAL A 65 -16.03 -21.21 -1.10
N HIS A 66 -17.16 -20.67 -1.56
CA HIS A 66 -17.40 -19.22 -1.59
C HIS A 66 -17.40 -18.59 -0.19
N ASP A 67 -17.95 -19.28 0.81
CA ASP A 67 -17.89 -18.87 2.21
C ASP A 67 -16.45 -18.79 2.70
N TYR A 68 -15.61 -19.76 2.32
CA TYR A 68 -14.18 -19.73 2.63
C TYR A 68 -13.49 -18.49 2.03
N TYR A 69 -13.76 -18.17 0.77
CA TYR A 69 -13.22 -16.97 0.11
C TYR A 69 -13.69 -15.69 0.80
N THR A 70 -14.95 -15.64 1.23
CA THR A 70 -15.52 -14.51 1.98
C THR A 70 -14.81 -14.31 3.31
N ILE A 71 -14.57 -15.40 4.05
CA ILE A 71 -13.83 -15.36 5.32
C ILE A 71 -12.40 -14.85 5.10
N GLU A 72 -11.68 -15.38 4.11
CA GLU A 72 -10.32 -14.90 3.80
C GLU A 72 -10.32 -13.45 3.30
N GLY A 73 -11.36 -13.03 2.57
CA GLY A 73 -11.54 -11.66 2.13
C GLY A 73 -11.68 -10.69 3.30
N ASN A 74 -12.46 -11.07 4.31
CA ASN A 74 -12.60 -10.30 5.56
C ASN A 74 -11.28 -10.25 6.34
N ASN A 75 -10.47 -11.31 6.30
CA ASN A 75 -9.16 -11.37 6.95
C ASN A 75 -8.05 -10.64 6.18
N TYR A 76 -8.29 -10.24 4.93
CA TYR A 76 -7.28 -9.68 4.04
C TYR A 76 -6.56 -8.47 4.64
N ALA A 77 -7.29 -7.53 5.25
CA ALA A 77 -6.69 -6.32 5.82
C ALA A 77 -5.67 -6.65 6.93
N GLU A 78 -6.00 -7.59 7.82
CA GLU A 78 -5.10 -8.02 8.89
C GLU A 78 -3.90 -8.81 8.34
N GLN A 79 -4.14 -9.72 7.39
CA GLN A 79 -3.07 -10.49 6.74
C GLN A 79 -2.11 -9.58 5.98
N LYS A 80 -2.63 -8.58 5.24
CA LYS A 80 -1.85 -7.56 4.52
C LYS A 80 -1.01 -6.73 5.48
N LEU A 81 -1.56 -6.30 6.62
CA LEU A 81 -0.82 -5.60 7.67
C LEU A 81 0.35 -6.47 8.18
N LYS A 82 0.11 -7.73 8.53
CA LYS A 82 1.16 -8.66 8.99
C LYS A 82 2.27 -8.82 7.95
N HIS A 83 1.90 -9.03 6.69
CA HIS A 83 2.85 -9.17 5.59
C HIS A 83 3.66 -7.89 5.34
N ALA A 84 3.00 -6.73 5.42
CA ALA A 84 3.64 -5.42 5.24
C ALA A 84 4.68 -5.13 6.32
N LEU A 85 4.33 -5.42 7.57
CA LEU A 85 5.24 -5.25 8.71
C LEU A 85 6.39 -6.26 8.64
N ALA A 86 6.13 -7.53 8.31
CA ALA A 86 7.19 -8.52 8.12
C ALA A 86 8.19 -8.10 7.05
N SER A 87 7.69 -7.70 5.87
CA SER A 87 8.53 -7.23 4.77
C SER A 87 9.36 -6.01 5.16
N PHE A 88 8.76 -5.07 5.92
CA PHE A 88 9.47 -3.90 6.39
C PHE A 88 10.58 -4.25 7.39
N ILE A 89 10.33 -5.16 8.34
CA ILE A 89 11.35 -5.61 9.31
C ILE A 89 12.52 -6.28 8.59
N GLU A 90 12.24 -7.14 7.60
CA GLU A 90 13.29 -7.83 6.84
C GLU A 90 14.23 -6.86 6.12
N ILE A 91 13.69 -5.79 5.54
CA ILE A 91 14.46 -4.80 4.76
C ILE A 91 15.15 -3.80 5.69
N SER A 92 14.41 -3.20 6.62
CA SER A 92 14.91 -2.12 7.47
C SER A 92 15.76 -2.61 8.64
N LYS A 93 15.64 -3.89 9.02
CA LYS A 93 16.20 -4.49 10.24
C LYS A 93 15.76 -3.78 11.54
N VAL A 94 14.72 -2.95 11.48
CA VAL A 94 14.18 -2.23 12.64
C VAL A 94 13.25 -3.14 13.43
N ASN A 95 13.40 -3.15 14.76
CA ASN A 95 12.46 -3.84 15.63
C ASN A 95 11.23 -2.97 15.90
N ILE A 96 10.15 -3.20 15.14
CA ILE A 96 8.90 -2.43 15.23
C ILE A 96 8.28 -2.48 16.65
N LYS A 97 8.49 -3.56 17.42
CA LYS A 97 7.96 -3.63 18.80
C LYS A 97 8.62 -2.67 19.78
N LYS A 98 9.87 -2.30 19.52
CA LYS A 98 10.64 -1.37 20.37
C LYS A 98 10.75 0.00 19.70
N ILE A 99 9.77 0.34 18.85
CA ILE A 99 9.79 1.62 18.17
C ILE A 99 9.64 2.74 19.19
N ASP A 100 10.58 3.68 19.15
CA ASP A 100 10.53 4.91 19.91
C ASP A 100 9.98 6.05 19.05
N LYS A 101 9.80 7.21 19.67
CA LYS A 101 9.23 8.38 19.00
C LYS A 101 10.12 8.90 17.87
N ALA A 102 11.43 8.90 18.09
CA ALA A 102 12.40 9.41 17.14
C ALA A 102 12.41 8.55 15.88
N THR A 103 12.49 7.23 16.04
CA THR A 103 12.43 6.26 14.94
C THR A 103 11.10 6.37 14.21
N LEU A 104 9.97 6.43 14.93
CA LEU A 104 8.66 6.57 14.27
C LEU A 104 8.56 7.85 13.44
N ASN A 105 9.06 8.98 13.96
CA ASN A 105 9.08 10.23 13.22
C ASN A 105 9.96 10.16 11.97
N SER A 106 11.14 9.54 12.06
CA SER A 106 12.03 9.31 10.91
C SER A 106 11.33 8.47 9.84
N LEU A 107 10.66 7.38 10.23
CA LEU A 107 9.95 6.51 9.30
C LEU A 107 8.78 7.21 8.61
N LEU A 108 8.08 8.10 9.32
CA LEU A 108 7.04 8.93 8.73
C LEU A 108 7.61 9.96 7.74
N ASP A 109 8.77 10.56 8.03
CA ASP A 109 9.46 11.46 7.10
C ASP A 109 9.96 10.72 5.85
N GLU A 110 10.55 9.54 6.02
CA GLU A 110 10.96 8.69 4.89
C GLU A 110 9.77 8.31 4.00
N ALA A 111 8.62 8.00 4.61
CA ALA A 111 7.39 7.72 3.87
C ALA A 111 6.90 8.96 3.09
N LEU A 112 7.01 10.16 3.67
CA LEU A 112 6.68 11.41 3.00
C LEU A 112 7.59 11.65 1.79
N VAL A 113 8.90 11.56 1.98
CA VAL A 113 9.91 11.73 0.92
C VAL A 113 9.67 10.73 -0.20
N MET A 114 9.36 9.48 0.13
CA MET A 114 9.03 8.46 -0.86
C MET A 114 7.77 8.81 -1.67
N GLN A 115 6.72 9.31 -1.01
CA GLN A 115 5.49 9.70 -1.70
C GLN A 115 5.70 10.92 -2.61
N GLN A 116 6.54 11.88 -2.19
CA GLN A 116 6.96 13.01 -3.01
C GLN A 116 7.71 12.51 -4.25
N TRP A 117 8.71 11.65 -4.05
CA TRP A 117 9.49 11.06 -5.12
C TRP A 117 8.61 10.30 -6.13
N ILE A 118 7.64 9.49 -5.66
CA ILE A 118 6.68 8.79 -6.54
C ILE A 118 5.87 9.80 -7.37
N THR A 119 5.35 10.85 -6.74
CA THR A 119 4.54 11.87 -7.42
C THR A 119 5.35 12.61 -8.50
N GLU A 120 6.61 12.92 -8.20
CA GLU A 120 7.54 13.55 -9.13
C GLU A 120 7.91 12.62 -10.30
N ASN A 121 8.11 11.32 -10.03
CA ASN A 121 8.37 10.33 -11.07
C ASN A 121 7.16 10.13 -12.00
N ILE A 122 5.94 10.19 -11.47
CA ILE A 122 4.71 10.16 -12.28
C ILE A 122 4.67 11.37 -13.22
N PHE A 123 4.96 12.56 -12.71
CA PHE A 123 5.01 13.78 -13.52
C PHE A 123 6.08 13.69 -14.60
N THR A 124 7.33 13.43 -14.23
CA THR A 124 8.47 13.36 -15.17
C THR A 124 8.31 12.24 -16.20
N SER A 125 7.70 11.11 -15.82
CA SER A 125 7.38 10.04 -16.77
C SER A 125 6.36 10.50 -17.82
N ARG A 126 5.34 11.24 -17.39
CA ARG A 126 4.32 11.80 -18.31
C ARG A 126 4.87 12.95 -19.14
N GLU A 127 5.72 13.81 -18.59
CA GLU A 127 6.37 14.91 -19.29
C GLU A 127 7.19 14.44 -20.50
N LYS A 128 7.78 13.24 -20.42
CA LYS A 128 8.49 12.63 -21.55
C LYS A 128 7.62 12.44 -22.79
N ASP A 129 6.30 12.29 -22.64
CA ASP A 129 5.37 12.21 -23.79
C ASP A 129 5.37 13.51 -24.62
N TYR A 130 5.66 14.65 -23.98
CA TYR A 130 5.58 15.99 -24.59
C TYR A 130 6.95 16.56 -24.97
N THR A 131 8.03 16.03 -24.41
CA THR A 131 9.40 16.55 -24.60
C THR A 131 10.26 15.64 -25.47
N ASN A 132 9.98 14.34 -25.52
CA ASN A 132 10.81 13.39 -26.26
C ASN A 132 10.63 13.52 -27.79
N PRO A 133 11.67 13.86 -28.58
CA PRO A 133 11.56 14.04 -30.03
C PRO A 133 10.97 12.83 -30.77
N PHE A 134 11.27 11.60 -30.34
CA PHE A 134 10.73 10.38 -30.95
C PHE A 134 9.25 10.15 -30.65
N ARG A 135 8.73 10.71 -29.55
CA ARG A 135 7.29 10.65 -29.23
C ARG A 135 6.55 11.78 -29.95
N LYS A 136 7.17 12.96 -30.04
CA LYS A 136 6.61 14.12 -30.74
C LYS A 136 6.50 13.91 -32.26
N MET A 137 7.43 13.18 -32.87
CA MET A 137 7.45 12.95 -34.34
C MET A 137 6.19 12.27 -34.89
N LEU A 138 5.37 11.65 -34.04
CA LEU A 138 4.10 11.02 -34.43
C LEU A 138 2.97 12.03 -34.66
N TYR A 139 3.17 13.30 -34.28
CA TYR A 139 2.19 14.37 -34.41
C TYR A 139 2.74 15.45 -35.33
N ASN A 140 1.86 16.07 -36.12
CA ASN A 140 2.23 17.14 -37.04
C ASN A 140 2.39 18.49 -36.32
N SER A 141 1.75 18.65 -35.16
CA SER A 141 1.89 19.85 -34.31
C SER A 141 1.63 19.55 -32.83
N ASP A 142 2.02 20.48 -31.95
CA ASP A 142 1.74 20.38 -30.52
C ASP A 142 0.23 20.46 -30.21
N GLU A 143 -0.56 21.15 -31.05
CA GLU A 143 -2.03 21.17 -30.92
C GLU A 143 -2.66 19.81 -31.24
N GLU A 144 -2.16 19.10 -32.26
CA GLU A 144 -2.61 17.73 -32.57
C GLU A 144 -2.27 16.78 -31.41
N MET A 145 -1.04 16.85 -30.90
CA MET A 145 -0.60 16.06 -29.74
C MET A 145 -1.49 16.31 -28.50
N ASN A 146 -1.76 17.57 -28.17
CA ASN A 146 -2.60 17.93 -27.02
C ASN A 146 -4.07 17.49 -27.19
N LYS A 147 -4.59 17.40 -28.42
CA LYS A 147 -5.93 16.84 -28.68
C LYS A 147 -5.99 15.33 -28.49
N VAL A 148 -4.91 14.61 -28.83
CA VAL A 148 -4.86 13.15 -28.75
C VAL A 148 -4.51 12.66 -27.34
N VAL A 149 -3.48 13.23 -26.72
CA VAL A 149 -2.95 12.78 -25.43
C VAL A 149 -3.56 13.57 -24.26
N GLY A 150 -4.19 14.71 -24.55
CA GLY A 150 -4.60 15.71 -23.57
C GLY A 150 -3.45 16.68 -23.25
N PRO A 151 -3.72 17.84 -22.61
CA PRO A 151 -2.67 18.69 -22.08
C PRO A 151 -2.02 18.08 -20.84
N LEU A 152 -0.69 18.23 -20.69
CA LEU A 152 0.03 17.78 -19.50
C LEU A 152 -0.50 18.42 -18.20
N ALA A 153 -0.87 19.71 -18.27
CA ALA A 153 -1.39 20.47 -17.14
C ALA A 153 -2.75 19.95 -16.64
N ASP A 154 -3.58 19.45 -17.56
CA ASP A 154 -4.94 18.97 -17.28
C ASP A 154 -4.98 17.46 -17.01
N ASN A 155 -3.82 16.81 -16.85
CA ASN A 155 -3.77 15.39 -16.59
C ASN A 155 -4.41 15.06 -15.23
N SER A 156 -5.58 14.43 -15.28
CA SER A 156 -6.40 14.10 -14.10
C SER A 156 -5.64 13.24 -13.09
N PHE A 157 -4.82 12.30 -13.56
CA PHE A 157 -4.02 11.42 -12.70
C PHE A 157 -2.92 12.19 -11.96
N ILE A 158 -2.17 13.06 -12.65
CA ILE A 158 -1.14 13.90 -11.99
C ILE A 158 -1.78 14.80 -10.92
N ASN A 159 -2.92 15.41 -11.24
CA ASN A 159 -3.63 16.27 -10.31
C ASN A 159 -4.15 15.48 -9.09
N GLN A 160 -4.68 14.28 -9.32
CA GLN A 160 -5.05 13.36 -8.23
C GLN A 160 -3.84 13.05 -7.33
N GLN A 161 -2.69 12.66 -7.88
CA GLN A 161 -1.51 12.34 -7.07
C GLN A 161 -0.99 13.53 -6.27
N LYS A 162 -1.06 14.75 -6.82
CA LYS A 162 -0.70 15.98 -6.09
C LYS A 162 -1.64 16.23 -4.92
N GLU A 163 -2.95 16.03 -5.09
CA GLU A 163 -3.91 16.17 -4.00
C GLU A 163 -3.74 15.07 -2.93
N GLU A 164 -3.52 13.82 -3.34
CA GLU A 164 -3.18 12.72 -2.42
C GLU A 164 -1.91 13.03 -1.61
N LEU A 165 -0.86 13.56 -2.24
CA LEU A 165 0.37 13.97 -1.56
C LEU A 165 0.11 15.09 -0.54
N LYS A 166 -0.70 16.09 -0.89
CA LYS A 166 -1.09 17.17 0.04
C LYS A 166 -1.85 16.62 1.24
N ALA A 167 -2.81 15.72 1.01
CA ALA A 167 -3.57 15.07 2.07
C ALA A 167 -2.65 14.24 2.99
N PHE A 168 -1.76 13.45 2.40
CA PHE A 168 -0.79 12.62 3.12
C PHE A 168 0.18 13.45 3.96
N THR A 169 0.64 14.59 3.44
CA THR A 169 1.51 15.52 4.17
C THR A 169 0.82 16.09 5.41
N LYS A 170 -0.44 16.53 5.27
CA LYS A 170 -1.24 17.02 6.40
C LYS A 170 -1.47 15.91 7.43
N GLU A 171 -1.75 14.70 6.95
CA GLU A 171 -1.97 13.53 7.80
C GLU A 171 -0.74 13.18 8.64
N ILE A 172 0.44 13.10 8.03
CA ILE A 172 1.69 12.85 8.77
C ILE A 172 1.93 13.93 9.82
N ALA A 173 1.71 15.20 9.49
CA ALA A 173 1.88 16.30 10.44
C ALA A 173 0.92 16.18 11.66
N VAL A 174 -0.31 15.73 11.44
CA VAL A 174 -1.28 15.46 12.53
C VAL A 174 -0.84 14.27 13.36
N LEU A 175 -0.41 13.17 12.74
CA LEU A 175 0.04 11.97 13.45
C LEU A 175 1.24 12.25 14.34
N LYS A 176 2.23 12.99 13.84
CA LYS A 176 3.42 13.41 14.62
C LYS A 176 3.07 14.24 15.86
N LYS A 177 2.01 15.06 15.79
CA LYS A 177 1.52 15.85 16.94
C LYS A 177 0.73 15.01 17.92
N LYS A 178 -0.05 14.05 17.43
CA LYS A 178 -0.94 13.19 18.22
C LYS A 178 -0.17 12.15 19.02
N LEU A 179 0.86 11.56 18.43
CA LEU A 179 1.68 10.52 19.05
C LEU A 179 2.69 11.18 19.98
N LYS A 180 2.27 11.41 21.23
CA LYS A 180 3.14 11.94 22.28
C LYS A 180 4.04 10.88 22.87
#